data_AF-A0A832TD33-F1
#
_entry.id   AF-A0A832TD33-F1
#
_cell.length_a   1.000
_cell.length_b   1.000
_cell.length_c   1.000
_cell.angle_alpha   90.00
_cell.angle_beta   90.00
_cell.angle_gamma   90.00
#
_symmetry.space_group_name_H-M   'P 1'
#
loop_
_entity.id
_entity.type
_entity.pdbx_description
1 polymer ?
#
loop_
_entity_poly.entity_id
_entity_poly.type
_entity_poly.pdbx_seq_one_letter_code
_entity_poly.pdbx_strand_id
1 'polypeptide(L)' 'KYKPSLVAHYLIDLCQSVNEFYHRRKVVDDERPDLAKARLLLCECVRQVVEIGLNLLGIEAPEEM' A
#
# COMPACT_ATOMS: atom_id res chain seq x y z
N LYS A 1 -18.00 20.51 5.51
CA LYS A 1 -18.73 19.30 5.04
C LYS A 1 -17.70 18.20 4.86
N TYR A 2 -17.85 17.05 5.52
CA TYR A 2 -16.93 15.92 5.34
C TYR A 2 -17.08 15.33 3.92
N LYS A 3 -15.96 14.92 3.30
CA LYS A 3 -15.92 14.36 1.94
C LYS A 3 -15.21 12.99 1.95
N PRO A 4 -15.89 11.90 2.35
CA PRO A 4 -15.30 10.56 2.42
C PRO A 4 -14.73 10.07 1.08
N SER A 5 -15.29 10.53 -0.05
CA SER A 5 -14.80 10.22 -1.38
C SER A 5 -13.34 10.61 -1.63
N LEU A 6 -12.81 11.59 -0.90
CA LEU A 6 -11.39 11.95 -0.99
C LEU A 6 -10.48 10.83 -0.47
N VAL A 7 -10.89 10.14 0.60
CA VAL A 7 -10.13 9.01 1.15
C VAL A 7 -10.18 7.84 0.17
N ALA A 8 -11.35 7.54 -0.40
CA ALA A 8 -11.49 6.48 -1.38
C ALA A 8 -10.63 6.72 -2.63
N HIS A 9 -10.66 7.93 -3.19
CA HIS A 9 -9.81 8.26 -4.36
C HIS A 9 -8.32 8.19 -4.03
N TYR A 10 -7.90 8.70 -2.87
CA TYR A 10 -6.51 8.58 -2.42
C TYR A 10 -6.05 7.11 -2.33
N LEU A 11 -6.89 6.23 -1.77
CA LEU A 11 -6.56 4.81 -1.65
C LEU A 11 -6.43 4.14 -3.02
N ILE A 12 -7.30 4.49 -3.98
CA ILE A 12 -7.22 3.99 -5.36
C ILE A 12 -5.89 4.42 -5.99
N ASP A 13 -5.54 5.71 -5.91
CA ASP A 13 -4.32 6.26 -6.50
C ASP A 13 -3.05 5.67 -5.84
N LEU A 14 -3.07 5.48 -4.52
CA LEU A 14 -2.00 4.83 -3.77
C LEU A 14 -1.79 3.39 -4.22
N CYS A 15 -2.87 2.60 -4.28
CA CYS A 15 -2.81 1.19 -4.70
C CYS A 15 -2.31 1.06 -6.14
N GLN A 16 -2.72 1.95 -7.06
CA GLN A 16 -2.21 1.97 -8.43
C GLN A 16 -0.70 2.23 -8.48
N SER A 17 -0.23 3.22 -7.72
CA SER A 17 1.20 3.58 -7.66
C SER A 17 2.05 2.43 -7.11
N VAL A 18 1.54 1.71 -6.10
CA VAL A 18 2.25 0.59 -5.48
C VAL A 18 2.23 -0.64 -6.37
N ASN A 19 1.13 -0.90 -7.09
CA ASN A 19 1.07 -1.96 -8.08
C ASN A 19 2.10 -1.74 -9.21
N GLU A 20 2.21 -0.51 -9.70
CA GLU A 20 3.25 -0.14 -10.67
C GLU A 20 4.67 -0.32 -10.11
N PHE A 21 4.89 0.11 -8.85
CA PHE A 21 6.16 -0.11 -8.16
C PHE A 21 6.52 -1.61 -8.10
N TYR A 22 5.56 -2.47 -7.73
CA TYR A 22 5.76 -3.91 -7.61
C TYR A 22 6.13 -4.55 -8.96
N HIS A 23 5.47 -4.14 -10.05
CA HIS A 23 5.80 -4.62 -11.40
C HIS A 23 7.18 -4.16 -11.89
N ARG A 24 7.58 -2.93 -11.56
CA ARG A 24 8.85 -2.35 -12.05
C ARG A 24 10.06 -2.72 -11.19
N ARG A 25 9.86 -3.09 -9.92
CA ARG A 25 10.93 -3.26 -8.94
C ARG A 25 10.78 -4.59 -8.20
N LYS A 26 11.82 -5.42 -8.25
CA LYS A 26 11.93 -6.63 -7.43
C LYS A 26 12.00 -6.23 -5.95
N VAL A 27 10.98 -6.58 -5.16
CA VAL A 27 10.90 -6.24 -3.74
C VAL A 27 11.80 -7.14 -2.90
N VAL A 28 11.72 -8.45 -3.12
CA VAL A 28 12.59 -9.45 -2.47
C VAL A 28 13.78 -9.72 -3.37
N ASP A 29 14.98 -9.36 -2.92
CA ASP A 29 16.18 -9.45 -3.75
C ASP A 29 17.41 -9.82 -2.90
N ASP A 30 17.81 -11.08 -2.95
CA ASP A 30 18.92 -11.63 -2.15
C ASP A 30 20.28 -11.02 -2.52
N GLU A 31 20.43 -10.54 -3.75
CA GLU A 31 21.65 -9.86 -4.21
C GLU A 31 21.81 -8.45 -3.62
N ARG A 32 20.70 -7.86 -3.11
CA ARG A 32 20.68 -6.49 -2.55
C ARG A 32 19.83 -6.44 -1.28
N PRO A 33 20.29 -7.07 -0.19
CA PRO A 33 19.49 -7.27 1.02
C PRO A 33 19.04 -5.96 1.68
N ASP A 34 19.89 -4.93 1.73
CA ASP A 34 19.52 -3.63 2.33
C ASP A 34 18.43 -2.91 1.52
N LEU A 35 18.52 -2.98 0.18
CA LEU A 35 17.52 -2.40 -0.70
C LEU A 35 16.21 -3.19 -0.64
N ALA A 36 16.28 -4.52 -0.59
CA ALA A 36 15.13 -5.38 -0.41
C ALA A 36 14.42 -5.07 0.92
N LYS A 37 15.18 -4.93 2.01
CA LYS A 37 14.65 -4.55 3.32
C LYS A 37 13.94 -3.19 3.29
N ALA A 38 14.53 -2.18 2.64
CA ALA A 38 13.89 -0.87 2.49
C ALA A 38 12.57 -0.95 1.69
N ARG A 39 12.53 -1.76 0.63
CA ARG A 39 11.32 -1.98 -0.18
C ARG A 39 10.24 -2.74 0.58
N LEU A 40 10.61 -3.74 1.38
CA LEU A 40 9.68 -4.47 2.25
C LEU A 40 9.06 -3.54 3.29
N LEU A 41 9.86 -2.66 3.92
CA LEU A 41 9.34 -1.65 4.84
C LEU A 41 8.38 -0.68 4.16
N LEU A 42 8.68 -0.26 2.92
CA LEU A 42 7.77 0.56 2.13
C LEU A 42 6.43 -0.15 1.90
N CYS A 43 6.44 -1.44 1.51
CA CYS A 43 5.23 -2.23 1.33
C CYS A 43 4.42 -2.34 2.64
N GLU A 44 5.09 -2.55 3.77
CA GLU A 44 4.43 -2.60 5.08
C GLU A 44 3.79 -1.25 5.47
N CYS A 45 4.46 -0.13 5.22
CA CYS A 45 3.87 1.19 5.43
C CYS A 45 2.63 1.41 4.55
N VAL A 46 2.67 0.99 3.29
CA VAL A 46 1.50 1.06 2.39
C VAL A 46 0.36 0.21 2.94
N ARG A 47 0.64 -1.02 3.37
CA ARG A 47 -0.36 -1.93 3.95
C ARG A 47 -1.10 -1.26 5.10
N GLN A 48 -0.37 -0.65 6.04
CA GLN A 48 -0.95 0.08 7.18
C GLN A 48 -1.81 1.27 6.74
N VAL A 49 -1.36 2.06 5.76
CA VAL A 49 -2.12 3.21 5.25
C VAL A 49 -3.42 2.76 4.58
N VAL A 50 -3.38 1.67 3.81
CA VAL A 50 -4.57 1.10 3.15
C VAL A 50 -5.55 0.58 4.20
N GLU A 51 -5.07 -0.18 5.18
CA GLU A 51 -5.89 -0.69 6.29
C GLU A 51 -6.57 0.45 7.06
N ILE A 52 -5.82 1.48 7.46
CA ILE A 52 -6.38 2.65 8.15
C ILE A 52 -7.41 3.36 7.27
N GLY A 53 -7.12 3.55 5.98
CA GLY A 53 -8.05 4.22 5.06
C GLY A 53 -9.34 3.45 4.82
N LEU A 54 -9.27 2.12 4.69
CA LEU A 54 -10.45 1.26 4.56
C LEU A 54 -11.28 1.28 5.85
N ASN A 55 -10.62 1.21 7.02
CA ASN A 55 -11.29 1.34 8.32
C ASN A 55 -12.00 2.69 8.48
N LEU A 56 -11.41 3.79 8.01
CA LEU A 56 -12.06 5.12 7.99
C LEU A 56 -13.31 5.16 7.10
N LEU A 57 -13.38 4.29 6.10
CA LEU A 57 -14.55 4.12 5.21
C LEU A 57 -15.55 3.08 5.74
N GLY A 58 -15.26 2.42 6.87
CA GLY A 58 -16.08 1.34 7.43
C GLY A 58 -15.99 0.03 6.66
N ILE A 59 -14.87 -0.19 5.95
CA ILE A 59 -14.59 -1.38 5.16
C ILE A 59 -13.48 -2.17 5.87
N GLU A 60 -13.72 -3.45 6.10
CA GLU A 60 -12.70 -4.35 6.65
C GLU A 60 -11.62 -4.66 5.60
N ALA A 61 -10.35 -4.55 5.98
CA ALA A 61 -9.23 -4.88 5.12
C ALA A 61 -8.92 -6.38 5.22
N PRO A 62 -8.97 -7.16 4.11
CA PRO A 62 -8.60 -8.56 4.15
C PRO A 62 -7.08 -8.74 4.35
N GLU A 63 -6.68 -9.71 5.18
CA GLU A 63 -5.26 -10.05 5.39
C GLU A 63 -4.64 -10.77 4.19
N GLU A 64 -5.46 -11.51 3.43
CA GLU A 64 -5.11 -12.20 2.19
C GLU A 64 -6.32 -12.15 1.24
N MET A 65 -6.09 -11.94 -0.06
CA MET A 65 -7.14 -11.93 -1.10
C MET A 65 -7.16 -13.25 -1.87
#